data_AF-A0A2G2LRT0-F1
#
_entry.id   AF-A0A2G2LRT0-F1
#
_cell.length_a   1.000
_cell.length_b   1.000
_cell.length_c   1.000
_cell.angle_alpha   90.00
_cell.angle_beta   90.00
_cell.angle_gamma   90.00
#
_symmetry.space_group_name_H-M   'P 1'
#
loop_
_entity.id
_entity.type
_entity.pdbx_description
1 polymer ?
#
loop_
_entity_poly.entity_id
_entity_poly.type
_entity_poly.pdbx_seq_one_letter_code
_entity_poly.pdbx_strand_id
1 'polypeptide(L)'
;MLVINHSSSQVPVGGLTGQVPVKLSGTDYDLGWFSGLSLDPLTGRIGVGTNAPQSQFDIDAVGTAQAGLNIKTDINVNVFQYKKTDGSNLLRATYDGFNFHHYFGSNIFYNLTGKHFTISGNGQPSILSITNGARLFLDTDNIGALANLNIGALGSSYATAA
;
A
#
# COMPACT_ATOMS: atom_id res chain seq x y z
N MET A 1 -16.07 29.62 54.76
CA MET A 1 -15.22 29.05 53.70
C MET A 1 -16.01 27.94 53.05
N LEU A 2 -16.48 28.12 51.81
CA LEU A 2 -17.18 27.08 51.08
C LEU A 2 -16.13 26.09 50.56
N VAL A 3 -16.12 24.87 51.08
CA VAL A 3 -15.29 23.78 50.55
C VAL A 3 -16.10 23.11 49.46
N ILE A 4 -15.73 23.33 48.19
CA ILE A 4 -16.27 22.53 47.09
C ILE A 4 -15.51 21.21 47.11
N ASN A 5 -16.15 20.15 47.62
CA ASN A 5 -15.66 18.79 47.43
C ASN A 5 -15.85 18.41 45.97
N HIS A 6 -14.81 18.55 45.15
CA HIS A 6 -14.76 17.85 43.87
C HIS A 6 -14.56 16.37 44.22
N SER A 7 -15.63 15.57 44.21
CA SER A 7 -15.53 14.13 44.43
C SER A 7 -14.52 13.55 43.44
N SER A 8 -13.50 12.85 43.95
CA SER A 8 -12.35 12.31 43.22
C SER A 8 -12.68 11.24 42.15
N SER A 9 -13.95 11.11 41.76
CA SER A 9 -14.47 10.12 40.82
C SER A 9 -14.95 10.79 39.53
N GLN A 10 -14.11 11.64 38.94
CA GLN A 10 -14.43 12.39 37.71
C GLN A 10 -14.02 11.64 36.43
N VAL A 11 -13.15 10.64 36.55
CA VAL A 11 -12.82 9.72 35.46
C VAL A 11 -13.58 8.41 35.71
N PRO A 12 -14.36 7.90 34.75
CA PRO A 12 -15.09 6.65 34.90
C PRO A 12 -14.16 5.49 35.26
N VAL A 13 -14.54 4.69 36.26
CA VAL A 13 -13.86 3.44 36.56
C VAL A 13 -14.00 2.46 35.39
N GLY A 14 -12.93 1.74 35.05
CA GLY A 14 -12.92 0.75 33.96
C GLY A 14 -12.12 1.21 32.74
N GLY A 15 -12.57 0.80 31.55
CA GLY A 15 -11.87 1.00 30.28
C GLY A 15 -10.98 -0.18 29.89
N LEU A 16 -10.84 -0.41 28.59
CA LEU A 16 -9.86 -1.33 28.02
C LEU A 16 -8.54 -0.59 27.79
N THR A 17 -7.43 -1.32 27.90
CA THR A 17 -6.10 -0.81 27.56
C THR A 17 -6.12 -0.16 26.17
N GLY A 18 -5.57 1.06 26.09
CA GLY A 18 -5.46 1.84 24.85
C GLY A 18 -6.68 2.69 24.50
N GLN A 19 -7.79 2.58 25.23
CA GLN A 19 -8.92 3.51 25.08
C GLN A 19 -8.59 4.89 25.66
N VAL A 20 -9.23 5.90 25.10
CA VAL A 20 -9.14 7.28 25.58
C VAL A 20 -10.47 7.72 26.22
N PRO A 21 -10.46 8.43 27.36
CA PRO A 21 -11.67 9.03 27.90
C PRO A 21 -12.04 10.26 27.05
N VAL A 22 -13.32 10.40 26.74
CA VAL A 22 -13.86 11.52 25.96
C VAL A 22 -15.00 12.18 26.73
N LYS A 23 -15.21 13.47 26.48
CA LYS A 23 -16.34 14.21 27.06
C LYS A 23 -17.63 13.80 26.34
N LEU A 24 -18.65 13.39 27.12
CA LEU A 24 -19.91 12.88 26.60
C LEU A 24 -20.97 13.97 26.41
N SER A 25 -20.92 15.04 27.21
CA SER A 25 -21.84 16.19 27.10
C SER A 25 -21.16 17.52 27.40
N GLY A 26 -21.90 18.63 27.30
CA GLY A 26 -21.40 19.95 27.72
C GLY A 26 -21.13 20.08 29.22
N THR A 27 -21.62 19.15 30.04
CA THR A 27 -21.50 19.18 31.50
C THR A 27 -20.05 18.92 31.93
N ASP A 28 -19.61 19.61 32.99
CA ASP A 28 -18.28 19.37 33.54
C ASP A 28 -18.18 17.95 34.10
N TYR A 29 -17.06 17.29 33.78
CA TYR A 29 -16.70 15.95 34.25
C TYR A 29 -17.61 14.79 33.78
N ASP A 30 -18.47 15.01 32.77
CA ASP A 30 -19.20 13.94 32.09
C ASP A 30 -18.30 13.25 31.06
N LEU A 31 -17.47 12.31 31.53
CA LEU A 31 -16.52 11.55 30.72
C LEU A 31 -17.00 10.11 30.49
N GLY A 32 -16.58 9.50 29.39
CA GLY A 32 -16.79 8.08 29.06
C GLY A 32 -15.64 7.49 28.27
N TRP A 33 -15.47 6.17 28.30
CA TRP A 33 -14.43 5.48 27.51
C TRP A 33 -14.84 5.35 26.05
N PHE A 34 -13.97 5.78 25.14
CA PHE A 34 -14.19 5.71 23.70
C PHE A 34 -13.38 4.56 23.07
N SER A 35 -14.06 3.70 22.31
CA SER A 35 -13.42 2.58 21.59
C SER A 35 -13.01 2.91 20.16
N GLY A 36 -13.51 4.03 19.60
CA GLY A 36 -13.30 4.38 18.19
C GLY A 36 -11.94 4.97 17.88
N LEU A 37 -11.09 5.17 18.89
CA LEU A 37 -9.69 5.53 18.76
C LEU A 37 -8.95 4.83 19.88
N SER A 38 -8.04 3.94 19.51
CA SER A 38 -7.08 3.39 20.43
C SER A 38 -5.67 3.88 20.13
N LEU A 39 -4.92 3.96 21.21
CA LEU A 39 -3.48 4.08 21.21
C LEU A 39 -2.98 2.86 21.95
N ASP A 40 -2.50 1.85 21.23
CA ASP A 40 -1.95 0.67 21.88
C ASP A 40 -0.67 1.07 22.63
N PRO A 41 -0.66 1.06 23.98
CA PRO A 41 0.47 1.58 24.76
C PRO A 41 1.68 0.65 24.73
N LEU A 42 1.50 -0.61 24.33
CA LEU A 42 2.59 -1.57 24.24
C LEU A 42 3.32 -1.47 22.89
N THR A 43 2.61 -1.12 21.81
CA THR A 43 3.16 -1.08 20.45
C THR A 43 3.26 0.32 19.84
N GLY A 44 2.71 1.35 20.48
CA GLY A 44 2.74 2.75 20.03
C GLY A 44 1.90 3.01 18.76
N ARG A 45 0.99 2.09 18.41
CA ARG A 45 0.21 2.10 17.18
C ARG A 45 -1.07 2.90 17.37
N ILE A 46 -1.45 3.66 16.34
CA ILE A 46 -2.70 4.41 16.34
C ILE A 46 -3.74 3.53 15.65
N GLY A 47 -4.76 3.11 16.38
CA GLY A 47 -5.92 2.43 15.83
C GLY A 47 -7.11 3.37 15.79
N VAL A 48 -7.51 3.86 14.62
CA VAL A 48 -8.83 4.43 14.42
C VAL A 48 -9.79 3.27 14.24
N GLY A 49 -10.67 3.10 15.22
CA GLY A 49 -11.66 2.05 15.24
C GLY A 49 -11.20 0.80 15.97
N THR A 50 -9.93 0.41 16.07
CA THR A 50 -9.56 -0.90 16.64
C THR A 50 -8.81 -0.69 17.93
N ASN A 51 -8.85 -1.65 18.84
CA ASN A 51 -8.03 -1.67 20.05
C ASN A 51 -6.84 -2.64 19.96
N ALA A 52 -6.66 -3.33 18.83
CA ALA A 52 -5.57 -4.28 18.59
C ALA A 52 -4.87 -4.04 17.24
N PRO A 53 -4.30 -2.85 17.03
CA PRO A 53 -3.78 -2.46 15.72
C PRO A 53 -2.61 -3.35 15.22
N GLN A 54 -2.58 -3.76 13.94
CA GLN A 54 -1.62 -4.73 13.37
C GLN A 54 -0.38 -4.16 12.64
N SER A 55 -0.13 -2.86 12.74
CA SER A 55 0.98 -2.04 12.19
C SER A 55 0.90 -0.57 12.67
N GLN A 56 1.63 0.39 12.08
CA GLN A 56 1.74 1.79 12.52
C GLN A 56 0.49 2.72 12.49
N PHE A 57 -0.40 2.68 11.50
CA PHE A 57 -1.67 3.44 11.45
C PHE A 57 -2.85 2.53 11.09
N ASP A 58 -3.59 1.99 12.05
CA ASP A 58 -4.80 1.18 11.82
C ASP A 58 -5.90 2.11 11.57
N ILE A 59 -6.51 1.95 10.42
CA ILE A 59 -7.93 2.18 10.36
C ILE A 59 -8.54 0.79 10.24
N ASP A 60 -8.96 0.27 11.38
CA ASP A 60 -9.65 -1.00 11.51
C ASP A 60 -10.78 -0.74 12.46
N ALA A 61 -12.03 -0.87 12.03
CA ALA A 61 -13.15 -0.75 12.96
C ALA A 61 -13.08 -1.88 13.99
N VAL A 62 -13.45 -1.64 15.26
CA VAL A 62 -13.31 -2.61 16.37
C VAL A 62 -13.95 -3.90 15.87
N GLY A 63 -13.13 -4.88 15.49
CA GLY A 63 -13.61 -6.06 14.78
C GLY A 63 -12.72 -6.70 13.71
N THR A 64 -11.77 -6.03 13.01
CA THR A 64 -11.15 -6.62 11.78
C THR A 64 -9.74 -6.11 11.35
N ALA A 65 -8.71 -6.28 12.18
CA ALA A 65 -7.24 -6.14 11.96
C ALA A 65 -6.67 -5.39 10.72
N GLN A 66 -5.90 -4.26 10.80
CA GLN A 66 -4.78 -3.82 9.87
C GLN A 66 -4.14 -2.38 9.97
N ALA A 67 -2.95 -2.15 10.57
CA ALA A 67 -2.40 -0.78 10.78
C ALA A 67 -1.29 -0.18 9.89
N GLY A 68 -1.51 0.05 8.63
CA GLY A 68 -0.93 1.24 7.97
C GLY A 68 -2.10 1.88 7.24
N LEU A 69 -1.82 2.54 6.12
CA LEU A 69 -2.54 1.96 4.98
C LEU A 69 -2.02 0.52 4.80
N ASN A 70 -2.48 -0.37 5.67
CA ASN A 70 -2.38 -1.79 5.49
C ASN A 70 -3.56 -2.09 4.61
N ILE A 71 -3.25 -2.53 3.41
CA ILE A 71 -4.26 -3.12 2.55
C ILE A 71 -3.86 -4.58 2.50
N LYS A 72 -4.39 -5.37 3.43
CA LYS A 72 -4.68 -6.77 3.11
C LYS A 72 -5.86 -6.72 2.15
N THR A 73 -5.70 -7.41 1.04
CA THR A 73 -6.62 -7.40 -0.08
C THR A 73 -6.87 -8.84 -0.43
N ASP A 74 -8.12 -9.19 -0.66
CA ASP A 74 -8.45 -10.47 -1.28
C ASP A 74 -7.85 -10.51 -2.69
N ILE A 75 -7.67 -11.72 -3.21
CA ILE A 75 -7.27 -11.93 -4.60
C ILE A 75 -8.18 -11.09 -5.52
N ASN A 76 -7.56 -10.38 -6.48
CA ASN A 76 -8.23 -9.50 -7.46
C ASN A 76 -8.80 -8.18 -6.92
N VAL A 77 -8.38 -7.75 -5.73
CA VAL A 77 -8.73 -6.43 -5.19
C VAL A 77 -7.59 -5.42 -5.39
N ASN A 78 -7.96 -4.15 -5.54
CA ASN A 78 -7.01 -3.09 -5.83
C ASN A 78 -6.32 -2.63 -4.55
N VAL A 79 -5.01 -2.86 -4.49
CA VAL A 79 -4.15 -2.56 -3.34
C VAL A 79 -3.81 -1.07 -3.29
N PHE A 80 -3.92 -0.34 -4.40
CA PHE A 80 -3.72 1.10 -4.42
C PHE A 80 -4.27 1.68 -5.72
N GLN A 81 -4.90 2.86 -5.68
CA GLN A 81 -5.48 3.53 -6.85
C GLN A 81 -5.22 5.04 -6.81
N TYR A 82 -4.66 5.57 -7.88
CA TYR A 82 -4.76 6.98 -8.22
C TYR A 82 -5.83 7.16 -9.27
N LYS A 83 -6.87 7.93 -8.97
CA LYS A 83 -7.96 8.22 -9.91
C LYS A 83 -7.79 9.60 -10.52
N LYS A 84 -8.28 9.76 -11.75
CA LYS A 84 -8.50 11.07 -12.35
C LYS A 84 -9.76 11.70 -11.75
N THR A 85 -9.99 12.98 -12.05
CA THR A 85 -11.20 13.71 -11.63
C THR A 85 -12.49 13.07 -12.16
N ASP A 86 -12.41 12.38 -13.30
CA ASP A 86 -13.53 11.64 -13.91
C ASP A 86 -13.83 10.27 -13.25
N GLY A 87 -13.07 9.88 -12.21
CA GLY A 87 -13.24 8.63 -11.47
C GLY A 87 -12.57 7.40 -12.09
N SER A 88 -11.98 7.51 -13.28
CA SER A 88 -11.19 6.43 -13.89
C SER A 88 -9.81 6.28 -13.24
N ASN A 89 -9.21 5.10 -13.34
CA ASN A 89 -7.89 4.84 -12.76
C ASN A 89 -6.78 5.41 -13.66
N LEU A 90 -5.94 6.29 -13.10
CA LEU A 90 -4.68 6.71 -13.70
C LEU A 90 -3.62 5.62 -13.50
N LEU A 91 -3.52 5.10 -12.27
CA LEU A 91 -2.62 4.02 -11.88
C LEU A 91 -3.29 3.16 -10.81
N ARG A 92 -3.15 1.84 -10.92
CA ARG A 92 -3.66 0.90 -9.93
C ARG A 92 -2.78 -0.34 -9.81
N ALA A 93 -2.60 -0.85 -8.60
CA ALA A 93 -1.99 -2.16 -8.36
C ALA A 93 -3.00 -3.15 -7.79
N THR A 94 -2.87 -4.42 -8.17
CA THR A 94 -3.72 -5.55 -7.73
C THR A 94 -2.81 -6.71 -7.32
N TYR A 95 -3.11 -7.37 -6.21
CA TYR A 95 -2.44 -8.61 -5.81
C TYR A 95 -3.36 -9.80 -6.14
N ASP A 96 -2.84 -10.82 -6.80
CA ASP A 96 -3.61 -12.00 -7.22
C ASP A 96 -3.33 -13.26 -6.37
N GLY A 97 -2.60 -13.10 -5.26
CA GLY A 97 -2.15 -14.21 -4.41
C GLY A 97 -0.75 -14.72 -4.73
N PHE A 98 -0.19 -14.34 -5.89
CA PHE A 98 1.15 -14.78 -6.31
C PHE A 98 2.02 -13.61 -6.79
N ASN A 99 1.41 -12.62 -7.45
CA ASN A 99 2.09 -11.49 -8.08
C ASN A 99 1.36 -10.18 -7.80
N PHE A 100 2.13 -9.09 -7.83
CA PHE A 100 1.58 -7.74 -7.91
C PHE A 100 1.46 -7.34 -9.39
N HIS A 101 0.23 -7.08 -9.82
CA HIS A 101 -0.10 -6.59 -11.14
C HIS A 101 -0.31 -5.09 -11.10
N HIS A 102 0.36 -4.36 -11.97
CA HIS A 102 0.13 -2.93 -12.12
C HIS A 102 -0.70 -2.68 -13.40
N TYR A 103 -1.82 -1.99 -13.25
CA TYR A 103 -2.75 -1.60 -14.31
C TYR A 103 -2.72 -0.07 -14.46
N PHE A 104 -2.59 0.39 -15.70
CA PHE A 104 -2.39 1.80 -15.97
C PHE A 104 -3.43 2.28 -16.99
N GLY A 105 -3.97 3.48 -16.76
CA GLY A 105 -4.85 4.14 -17.73
C GLY A 105 -4.08 4.92 -18.80
N SER A 106 -2.74 4.92 -18.73
CA SER A 106 -1.83 5.64 -19.63
C SER A 106 -0.41 5.05 -19.53
N ASN A 107 0.58 5.70 -20.14
CA ASN A 107 1.97 5.27 -20.19
C ASN A 107 2.64 5.26 -18.80
N ILE A 108 3.58 4.34 -18.63
CA ILE A 108 4.51 4.32 -17.49
C ILE A 108 5.85 4.85 -17.98
N PHE A 109 6.36 5.87 -17.31
CA PHE A 109 7.68 6.41 -17.60
C PHE A 109 8.63 6.04 -16.47
N TYR A 110 9.66 5.27 -16.80
CA TYR A 110 10.76 4.98 -15.88
C TYR A 110 11.96 5.85 -16.29
N ASN A 111 12.28 6.86 -15.48
CA ASN A 111 13.51 7.60 -15.66
C ASN A 111 14.65 6.86 -14.96
N LEU A 112 15.46 6.15 -15.73
CA LEU A 112 16.49 5.29 -15.18
C LEU A 112 17.83 6.00 -14.94
N THR A 113 18.02 7.24 -15.42
CA THR A 113 19.25 8.07 -15.18
C THR A 113 20.55 7.26 -15.32
N GLY A 114 20.70 6.50 -16.41
CA GLY A 114 21.87 5.65 -16.67
C GLY A 114 21.86 4.28 -15.98
N LYS A 115 20.75 3.87 -15.37
CA LYS A 115 20.53 2.51 -14.85
C LYS A 115 19.75 1.66 -15.85
N HIS A 116 19.77 0.35 -15.64
CA HIS A 116 19.07 -0.61 -16.48
C HIS A 116 17.86 -1.17 -15.75
N PHE A 117 16.80 -1.43 -16.51
CA PHE A 117 15.66 -2.21 -16.06
C PHE A 117 15.96 -3.69 -16.35
N THR A 118 16.02 -4.52 -15.31
CA THR A 118 16.37 -5.93 -15.43
C THR A 118 15.14 -6.80 -15.25
N ILE A 119 14.88 -7.68 -16.21
CA ILE A 119 14.01 -8.84 -16.02
C ILE A 119 14.93 -10.06 -15.95
N SER A 120 15.21 -10.54 -14.73
CA SER A 120 16.09 -11.71 -14.52
C SER A 120 15.30 -12.90 -14.00
N GLY A 121 15.49 -14.04 -14.65
CA GLY A 121 14.98 -15.31 -14.16
C GLY A 121 16.00 -15.93 -13.22
N ASN A 122 15.55 -16.42 -12.07
CA ASN A 122 16.39 -17.14 -11.11
C ASN A 122 16.79 -18.54 -11.66
N GLY A 123 17.42 -18.61 -12.84
CA GLY A 123 17.77 -19.85 -13.54
C GLY A 123 16.63 -20.51 -14.33
N GLN A 124 15.50 -19.83 -14.48
CA GLN A 124 14.34 -20.25 -15.28
C GLN A 124 14.07 -19.21 -16.38
N PRO A 125 13.31 -19.54 -17.45
CA PRO A 125 13.01 -18.59 -18.50
C PRO A 125 12.28 -17.36 -17.93
N SER A 126 12.91 -16.19 -18.03
CA SER A 126 12.23 -14.92 -17.86
C SER A 126 11.72 -14.47 -19.21
N ILE A 127 10.44 -14.13 -19.26
CA ILE A 127 9.76 -13.81 -20.50
C ILE A 127 9.22 -12.40 -20.40
N LEU A 128 9.58 -11.56 -21.37
CA LEU A 128 8.82 -10.36 -21.69
C LEU A 128 7.82 -10.74 -22.80
N SER A 129 6.54 -10.82 -22.46
CA SER A 129 5.48 -11.13 -23.42
C SER A 129 4.81 -9.86 -23.91
N ILE A 130 4.78 -9.66 -25.23
CA ILE A 130 4.17 -8.50 -25.89
C ILE A 130 3.16 -9.07 -26.90
N THR A 131 1.89 -8.82 -26.68
CA THR A 131 0.79 -9.48 -27.39
C THR A 131 -0.19 -8.46 -27.98
N ASN A 132 -1.11 -8.92 -28.82
CA ASN A 132 -2.22 -8.13 -29.39
C ASN A 132 -1.80 -6.82 -30.07
N GLY A 133 -0.73 -6.86 -30.88
CA GLY A 133 -0.27 -5.72 -31.69
C GLY A 133 0.54 -4.67 -30.93
N ALA A 134 0.84 -4.90 -29.65
CA ALA A 134 1.81 -4.10 -28.92
C ALA A 134 3.22 -4.21 -29.55
N ARG A 135 4.02 -3.15 -29.42
CA ARG A 135 5.34 -3.07 -30.06
C ARG A 135 6.42 -2.87 -29.01
N LEU A 136 7.52 -3.63 -29.14
CA LEU A 136 8.77 -3.31 -28.46
C LEU A 136 9.53 -2.31 -29.32
N PHE A 137 9.71 -1.10 -28.82
CA PHE A 137 10.58 -0.12 -29.46
C PHE A 137 11.89 -0.06 -28.68
N LEU A 138 12.97 -0.53 -29.32
CA LEU A 138 14.32 -0.47 -28.77
C LEU A 138 15.04 0.66 -29.46
N ASP A 139 15.07 1.81 -28.78
CA ASP A 139 15.84 2.96 -29.23
C ASP A 139 17.14 2.98 -28.47
N THR A 140 18.24 2.70 -29.17
CA THR A 140 19.57 2.83 -28.60
C THR A 140 20.12 4.15 -29.09
N ASP A 141 20.06 5.19 -28.25
CA ASP A 141 20.47 6.57 -28.56
C ASP A 141 21.96 6.75 -28.96
N ASN A 142 22.69 5.71 -29.37
CA ASN A 142 24.06 5.83 -29.88
C ASN A 142 24.25 5.12 -31.22
N ILE A 143 24.01 5.90 -32.27
CA ILE A 143 24.55 5.71 -33.61
C ILE A 143 26.05 6.06 -33.54
N GLY A 144 26.86 5.05 -33.25
CA GLY A 144 28.32 5.18 -33.24
C GLY A 144 29.02 3.96 -32.64
N ALA A 145 29.00 2.85 -33.37
CA ALA A 145 29.66 1.57 -33.07
C ALA A 145 29.02 0.71 -31.95
N LEU A 146 28.44 -0.44 -32.35
CA LEU A 146 28.07 -1.60 -31.52
C LEU A 146 26.87 -1.47 -30.57
N ALA A 147 25.82 -0.70 -30.90
CA ALA A 147 24.51 -0.88 -30.24
C ALA A 147 23.83 -2.16 -30.75
N ASN A 148 24.38 -3.31 -30.34
CA ASN A 148 23.91 -4.60 -30.80
C ASN A 148 22.75 -5.03 -29.90
N LEU A 149 21.56 -5.14 -30.48
CA LEU A 149 20.52 -6.00 -29.93
C LEU A 149 21.05 -7.44 -30.02
N ASN A 150 21.64 -7.93 -28.94
CA ASN A 150 22.18 -9.28 -28.90
C ASN A 150 21.03 -10.27 -28.66
N ILE A 151 20.43 -10.74 -29.75
CA ILE A 151 19.40 -11.79 -29.70
C ILE A 151 20.11 -13.14 -29.75
N GLY A 152 20.39 -13.69 -28.57
CA GLY A 152 21.06 -14.97 -28.42
C GLY A 152 22.40 -14.87 -27.72
N ALA A 153 22.92 -16.01 -27.27
CA ALA A 153 24.31 -16.09 -26.84
C ALA A 153 25.24 -16.05 -28.06
N LEU A 154 26.47 -15.56 -27.88
CA LEU A 154 27.52 -15.59 -28.90
C LEU A 154 27.60 -17.00 -29.53
N GLY A 155 27.27 -17.11 -30.83
CA GLY A 155 27.42 -18.33 -31.61
C GLY A 155 26.17 -19.19 -31.83
N SER A 156 24.95 -18.67 -31.60
CA SER A 156 23.72 -19.43 -31.87
C SER A 156 22.73 -18.72 -32.80
N SER A 157 22.18 -19.46 -33.76
CA SER A 157 21.10 -19.02 -34.66
C SER A 157 19.74 -19.24 -33.98
N TYR A 158 19.11 -18.20 -33.42
CA TYR A 158 17.74 -18.30 -32.88
C TYR A 158 16.69 -17.51 -33.64
N ALA A 159 17.05 -16.77 -34.69
CA ALA A 159 16.05 -16.19 -35.57
C ALA A 159 15.62 -17.22 -36.62
N THR A 160 14.73 -18.13 -36.28
CA THR A 160 13.82 -18.69 -37.29
C THR A 160 12.65 -17.72 -37.44
N ALA A 161 12.86 -16.69 -38.25
CA ALA A 161 11.77 -15.97 -38.88
C ALA A 161 11.30 -16.83 -40.06
N ALA A 162 10.02 -17.20 -40.08
CA ALA A 162 9.38 -17.79 -41.26
C ALA A 162 8.97 -16.69 -42.24
#